data_AF-A0A3Q2EHH8-F1
#
_entry.id   AF-A0A3Q2EHH8-F1
#
_cell.length_a   1.000
_cell.length_b   1.000
_cell.length_c   1.000
_cell.angle_alpha   90.00
_cell.angle_beta   90.00
_cell.angle_gamma   90.00
#
_symmetry.space_group_name_H-M   'P 1'
#
loop_
_entity.id
_entity.type
_entity.pdbx_description
1 polymer ?
#
loop_
_entity_poly.entity_id
_entity_poly.type
_entity_poly.pdbx_seq_one_letter_code
_entity_poly.pdbx_strand_id
1 'polypeptide(L)'
;VDAAITLTQIPPVETVSTGQQVVLKCNIQRYDGNFVNWYKQVPGGVPQYALSFYHFSSSLYFGTGFSSDRFNSKSTSNIDYEFIIKQAEAGDSALYFCQTRDDSAD
;
A
#
# COMPACT_ATOMS: atom_id res chain seq x y z
N VAL A 1 13.29 24.69 3.59
CA VAL A 1 11.94 24.11 3.65
C VAL A 1 12.01 22.92 2.72
N ASP A 2 12.12 21.72 3.27
CA ASP A 2 12.03 20.54 2.42
C ASP A 2 10.60 20.45 1.86
N ALA A 3 10.46 20.08 0.59
CA ALA A 3 9.16 19.96 -0.03
C ALA A 3 8.36 18.82 0.63
N ALA A 4 7.04 18.95 0.68
CA ALA A 4 6.18 17.89 1.21
C ALA A 4 6.39 16.57 0.44
N ILE A 5 6.28 15.43 1.14
CA ILE A 5 6.34 14.12 0.49
C ILE A 5 5.16 13.98 -0.46
N THR A 6 5.46 13.64 -1.71
CA THR A 6 4.46 13.31 -2.73
C THR A 6 4.51 11.80 -2.99
N LEU A 7 3.34 11.16 -3.04
CA LEU A 7 3.23 9.73 -3.35
C LEU A 7 2.65 9.53 -4.73
N THR A 8 3.27 8.65 -5.52
CA THR A 8 2.81 8.28 -6.86
C THR A 8 2.39 6.81 -6.86
N GLN A 9 1.18 6.52 -7.31
CA GLN A 9 0.66 5.15 -7.42
C GLN A 9 0.38 4.72 -8.85
N ILE A 10 0.73 3.47 -9.16
CA ILE A 10 0.55 2.88 -10.49
C ILE A 10 0.10 1.42 -10.33
N PRO A 11 -0.88 0.95 -11.12
CA PRO A 11 -1.69 1.72 -12.07
C PRO A 11 -2.79 2.54 -11.35
N PRO A 12 -3.32 3.61 -11.96
CA PRO A 12 -4.41 4.40 -11.39
C PRO A 12 -5.74 3.63 -11.35
N VAL A 13 -5.92 2.67 -12.25
CA VAL A 13 -7.06 1.74 -12.30
C VAL A 13 -6.51 0.39 -12.74
N GLU A 14 -6.93 -0.67 -12.03
CA GLU A 14 -6.57 -2.05 -12.36
C GLU A 14 -7.83 -2.90 -12.44
N THR A 15 -7.95 -3.68 -13.52
CA THR A 15 -9.06 -4.61 -13.72
C THR A 15 -8.49 -6.00 -13.94
N VAL A 16 -8.80 -6.93 -13.05
CA VAL A 16 -8.34 -8.32 -13.11
C VAL A 16 -9.51 -9.30 -12.99
N SER A 17 -9.31 -10.53 -13.45
CA SER A 17 -10.24 -11.63 -13.22
C SER A 17 -10.05 -12.22 -11.82
N THR A 18 -11.12 -12.78 -11.26
CA THR A 18 -11.08 -13.52 -9.99
C THR A 18 -9.96 -14.58 -10.01
N GLY A 19 -9.22 -14.69 -8.90
CA GLY A 19 -8.10 -15.62 -8.74
C GLY A 19 -6.75 -15.12 -9.27
N GLN A 20 -6.73 -14.04 -10.08
CA GLN A 20 -5.48 -13.44 -10.52
C GLN A 20 -4.82 -12.64 -9.39
N GLN A 21 -3.49 -12.56 -9.44
CA GLN A 21 -2.72 -11.70 -8.54
C GLN A 21 -2.82 -10.24 -9.00
N VAL A 22 -2.99 -9.33 -8.05
CA VAL A 22 -2.91 -7.87 -8.26
C VAL A 22 -1.63 -7.35 -7.65
N VAL A 23 -0.96 -6.44 -8.35
CA VAL A 23 0.20 -5.71 -7.85
C VAL A 23 -0.03 -4.22 -8.05
N LEU A 24 -0.17 -3.49 -6.94
CA LEU A 24 -0.27 -2.04 -6.92
C LEU A 24 1.06 -1.46 -6.44
N LYS A 25 1.55 -0.43 -7.12
CA LYS A 25 2.84 0.20 -6.82
C LYS A 25 2.63 1.55 -6.16
N CYS A 26 3.51 1.86 -5.23
CA CYS A 26 3.60 3.14 -4.56
C CYS A 26 5.06 3.59 -4.53
N ASN A 27 5.35 4.76 -5.09
CA ASN A 27 6.63 5.43 -4.95
C ASN A 27 6.45 6.62 -4.00
N ILE A 28 7.21 6.65 -2.90
CA ILE A 28 7.13 7.70 -1.88
C ILE A 28 8.01 8.92 -2.18
N GLN A 29 8.71 8.96 -3.33
CA GLN A 29 9.61 10.01 -3.83
C GLN A 29 10.83 10.35 -2.96
N ARG A 30 10.68 10.38 -1.63
CA ARG A 30 11.72 10.65 -0.65
C ARG A 30 11.64 9.62 0.47
N TYR A 31 12.80 9.16 0.91
CA TYR A 31 12.92 8.23 2.02
C TYR A 31 13.28 8.96 3.31
N ASP A 32 12.37 8.92 4.28
CA ASP A 32 12.50 9.59 5.59
C ASP A 32 12.60 8.60 6.76
N GLY A 33 12.85 7.31 6.51
CA GLY A 33 12.92 6.31 7.59
C GLY A 33 11.57 5.84 8.12
N ASN A 34 10.47 6.24 7.49
CA ASN A 34 9.12 5.90 7.91
C ASN A 34 8.59 4.62 7.26
N PHE A 35 7.58 4.04 7.91
CA PHE A 35 6.79 2.93 7.38
C PHE A 35 5.84 3.41 6.26
N VAL A 36 5.61 2.54 5.28
CA VAL A 36 4.54 2.72 4.29
C VAL A 36 3.33 1.91 4.72
N ASN A 37 2.20 2.61 4.86
CA ASN A 37 0.91 2.04 5.22
C ASN A 37 0.03 1.93 3.98
N TRP A 38 -0.71 0.84 3.88
CA TRP A 38 -1.68 0.61 2.82
C TRP A 38 -3.09 0.62 3.39
N TYR A 39 -3.99 1.27 2.66
CA TYR A 39 -5.40 1.37 3.01
C TYR A 39 -6.28 0.85 1.88
N LYS A 40 -7.42 0.28 2.26
CA LYS A 40 -8.51 -0.12 1.36
C LYS A 40 -9.74 0.70 1.68
N GLN A 41 -10.39 1.26 0.66
CA GLN A 41 -11.63 2.01 0.80
C GLN A 41 -12.63 1.57 -0.27
N VAL A 42 -13.71 0.93 0.16
CA VAL A 42 -14.86 0.68 -0.71
C VAL A 42 -15.59 1.99 -1.01
N PRO A 43 -16.22 2.16 -2.19
CA PRO A 43 -16.98 3.37 -2.51
C PRO A 43 -18.01 3.72 -1.43
N GLY A 44 -17.99 4.96 -0.94
CA GLY A 44 -18.86 5.43 0.14
C GLY A 44 -18.50 4.95 1.55
N GLY A 45 -17.48 4.11 1.70
CA GLY A 45 -16.97 3.63 2.99
C GLY A 45 -15.85 4.49 3.56
N VAL A 46 -15.43 4.18 4.79
CA VAL A 46 -14.25 4.76 5.43
C VAL A 46 -12.98 3.98 5.06
N PRO A 47 -11.80 4.63 5.01
CA PRO A 47 -10.54 3.93 4.83
C PRO A 47 -10.28 2.90 5.92
N GLN A 48 -9.94 1.68 5.52
CA GLN A 48 -9.53 0.58 6.38
C GLN A 48 -8.03 0.38 6.28
N TYR A 49 -7.34 0.38 7.40
CA TYR A 49 -5.91 0.05 7.46
C TYR A 49 -5.71 -1.42 7.09
N ALA A 50 -4.99 -1.67 5.99
CA ALA A 50 -4.77 -3.01 5.46
C ALA A 50 -3.48 -3.63 6.02
N LEU A 51 -2.35 -2.95 5.83
CA LEU A 51 -1.08 -3.35 6.40
C LEU A 51 -0.07 -2.18 6.44
N SER A 52 1.01 -2.38 7.18
CA SER A 52 2.19 -1.52 7.19
C SER A 52 3.47 -2.31 6.94
N PHE A 53 4.38 -1.70 6.21
CA PHE A 53 5.65 -2.30 5.81
C PHE A 53 6.79 -1.28 5.84
N TYR A 54 7.95 -1.71 6.31
CA TYR A 54 9.20 -0.95 6.26
C TYR A 54 10.22 -1.74 5.45
N HIS A 55 10.82 -1.11 4.44
CA HIS A 55 11.62 -1.82 3.43
C HIS A 55 12.86 -2.57 3.99
N PHE A 56 13.38 -2.19 5.17
CA PHE A 56 14.46 -2.92 5.85
C PHE A 56 13.96 -4.09 6.74
N SER A 57 12.65 -4.25 6.89
CA SER A 57 12.03 -5.30 7.70
C SER A 57 11.60 -6.48 6.83
N SER A 58 11.50 -7.67 7.43
CA SER A 58 10.82 -8.83 6.85
C SER A 58 9.38 -8.99 7.36
N SER A 59 8.99 -8.20 8.36
CA SER A 59 7.68 -8.29 9.00
C SER A 59 6.67 -7.32 8.39
N LEU A 60 5.43 -7.80 8.28
CA LEU A 60 4.27 -7.02 7.87
C LEU A 60 3.29 -6.93 9.04
N TYR A 61 2.76 -5.73 9.27
CA TYR A 61 1.78 -5.48 10.32
C TYR A 61 0.41 -5.34 9.71
N PHE A 62 -0.45 -6.35 9.83
CA PHE A 62 -1.78 -6.35 9.23
C PHE A 62 -2.83 -5.66 10.12
N GLY A 63 -3.79 -5.00 9.49
CA GLY A 63 -4.99 -4.49 10.15
C GLY A 63 -6.05 -5.57 10.37
N THR A 64 -7.09 -5.23 11.14
CA THR A 64 -8.20 -6.15 11.41
C THR A 64 -8.89 -6.58 10.11
N GLY A 65 -9.06 -7.89 9.92
CA GLY A 65 -9.68 -8.45 8.72
C GLY A 65 -8.72 -8.64 7.53
N PHE A 66 -7.44 -8.27 7.68
CA PHE A 66 -6.38 -8.52 6.71
C PHE A 66 -5.41 -9.56 7.25
N SER A 67 -4.87 -10.40 6.37
CA SER A 67 -3.89 -11.42 6.75
C SER A 67 -2.89 -11.68 5.64
N SER A 68 -1.77 -12.29 6.04
CA SER A 68 -0.72 -12.76 5.13
C SER A 68 -1.18 -13.84 4.16
N ASP A 69 -2.33 -14.48 4.39
CA ASP A 69 -2.83 -15.53 3.50
C ASP A 69 -3.30 -14.93 2.17
N ARG A 70 -3.80 -13.69 2.18
CA ARG A 70 -4.38 -13.01 1.02
C ARG A 70 -3.58 -11.80 0.56
N PHE A 71 -2.96 -11.08 1.49
CA PHE A 71 -2.28 -9.83 1.22
C PHE A 71 -0.79 -9.93 1.52
N ASN A 72 0.01 -9.18 0.79
CA ASN A 72 1.44 -9.07 1.00
C ASN A 72 1.91 -7.66 0.63
N SER A 73 3.06 -7.26 1.15
CA SER A 73 3.77 -6.08 0.66
C SER A 73 5.25 -6.37 0.59
N LYS A 74 5.91 -5.76 -0.39
CA LYS A 74 7.37 -5.81 -0.53
C LYS A 74 7.87 -4.49 -1.09
N SER A 75 9.18 -4.33 -1.10
CA SER A 75 9.85 -3.17 -1.67
C SER A 75 10.87 -3.61 -2.72
N THR A 76 11.03 -2.81 -3.76
CA THR A 76 12.08 -2.99 -4.77
C THR A 76 13.22 -2.00 -4.59
N SER A 77 13.01 -0.94 -3.80
CA SER A 77 14.01 0.04 -3.36
C SER A 77 13.59 0.59 -2.00
N ASN A 78 14.32 1.58 -1.47
CA ASN A 78 13.89 2.29 -0.24
C ASN A 78 12.69 3.23 -0.47
N ILE A 79 12.33 3.50 -1.72
CA ILE A 79 11.22 4.40 -2.09
C ILE A 79 10.10 3.73 -2.90
N ASP A 80 10.32 2.53 -3.44
CA ASP A 80 9.37 1.79 -4.27
C ASP A 80 8.78 0.60 -3.50
N TYR A 81 7.47 0.64 -3.31
CA TYR A 81 6.69 -0.32 -2.55
C TYR A 81 5.63 -0.96 -3.44
N GLU A 82 5.37 -2.25 -3.22
CA GLU A 82 4.33 -3.01 -3.90
C GLU A 82 3.35 -3.58 -2.88
N PHE A 83 2.06 -3.29 -3.07
CA PHE A 83 0.97 -4.00 -2.41
C PHE A 83 0.46 -5.11 -3.30
N ILE A 84 0.34 -6.30 -2.72
CA ILE A 84 0.03 -7.52 -3.45
C ILE A 84 -1.24 -8.13 -2.87
N ILE A 85 -2.25 -8.31 -3.73
CA ILE A 85 -3.39 -9.19 -3.46
C ILE A 85 -3.08 -10.50 -4.18
N LYS A 86 -2.87 -11.57 -3.43
CA LYS A 86 -2.38 -12.85 -3.99
C LYS A 86 -3.39 -13.47 -4.96
N GLN A 87 -4.66 -13.40 -4.60
CA GLN A 87 -5.79 -13.90 -5.38
C GLN A 87 -6.96 -12.93 -5.22
N ALA A 88 -7.30 -12.25 -6.32
CA ALA A 88 -8.38 -11.28 -6.35
C ALA A 88 -9.74 -11.95 -6.19
N GLU A 89 -10.62 -11.35 -5.39
CA GLU A 89 -12.02 -11.73 -5.25
C GLU A 89 -12.92 -10.52 -5.49
N ALA A 90 -14.22 -10.74 -5.70
CA ALA A 90 -15.18 -9.66 -5.93
C ALA A 90 -15.19 -8.62 -4.79
N GLY A 91 -14.95 -9.07 -3.55
CA GLY A 91 -14.84 -8.20 -2.38
C GLY A 91 -13.60 -7.29 -2.35
N ASP A 92 -12.65 -7.48 -3.27
CA ASP A 92 -11.45 -6.64 -3.41
C ASP A 92 -11.64 -5.46 -4.35
N SER A 93 -12.83 -5.29 -4.96
CA SER A 93 -13.12 -4.08 -5.73
C SER A 93 -13.23 -2.88 -4.80
N ALA A 94 -12.17 -2.06 -4.76
CA ALA A 94 -12.04 -0.91 -3.88
C ALA A 94 -10.95 0.06 -4.37
N LEU A 95 -10.92 1.26 -3.80
CA LEU A 95 -9.77 2.15 -3.89
C LEU A 95 -8.70 1.66 -2.91
N TYR A 96 -7.46 1.53 -3.38
CA TYR A 96 -6.31 1.23 -2.54
C TYR A 96 -5.31 2.37 -2.62
N PHE A 97 -4.82 2.81 -1.47
CA PHE A 97 -3.83 3.88 -1.42
C PHE A 97 -2.76 3.66 -0.37
N CYS A 98 -1.56 4.16 -0.66
CA CYS A 98 -0.44 4.16 0.27
C CYS A 98 -0.33 5.50 1.00
N GLN A 99 0.30 5.47 2.16
CA GLN A 99 0.59 6.63 2.98
C GLN A 99 1.93 6.43 3.68
N THR A 100 2.71 7.50 3.81
CA THR A 100 3.87 7.57 4.70
C THR A 100 3.82 8.86 5.50
N ARG A 101 4.56 8.92 6.61
CA ARG A 101 4.72 10.14 7.40
C ARG A 101 5.66 11.09 6.67
N ASP A 102 5.31 12.37 6.68
CA ASP A 102 6.14 13.46 6.16
C ASP A 102 6.72 14.23 7.34
N ASP A 103 8.03 14.11 7.52
CA ASP A 103 8.76 14.73 8.62
C ASP A 103 9.29 16.11 8.24
N SER A 104 8.96 16.66 7.06
CA SER A 104 9.44 17.98 6.62
C SER A 104 8.83 19.18 7.38
N ALA A 105 7.78 18.94 8.16
CA ALA A 105 7.09 19.96 8.96
C ALA A 105 7.46 19.92 10.45
N ASP A 106 8.28 18.96 10.88
CA ASP A 106 8.81 18.84 12.24
C ASP A 106 10.20 19.51 12.35
#